data_AF-A0A1W9W8Y0-F1
#
_entry.id   AF-A0A1W9W8Y0-F1
#
_cell.length_a   1.000
_cell.length_b   1.000
_cell.length_c   1.000
_cell.angle_alpha   90.00
_cell.angle_beta   90.00
_cell.angle_gamma   90.00
#
_symmetry.space_group_name_H-M   'P 1'
#
loop_
_entity.id
_entity.type
_entity.pdbx_description
1 polymer ?
#
loop_
_entity_poly.entity_id
_entity_poly.type
_entity_poly.pdbx_seq_one_letter_code
_entity_poly.pdbx_strand_id
1 'polypeptide(L)'
;VRLAEHGFLPREEAIAVYAPLNPKSLKMDQPDAADGPVPGTKDPGSVPRWPLQTIQGRDLLTKTISNLSDVKLLDRIRLEFAGLCNQIASAEGFMDWNMDNLKEIQVQAAGYLNMILKKQCHEDVKTAETLLRMNSLISLFRAGFGLALDLKWKAERWLKESWFHGKGLEASFWGQEWGRTLTGILNKRPLHYCGDESPNGFRHFQTLSDLVSASETLDLLERLDFLMAELTTQYPLNLSDSKLFDLTFFQLLFTLWARQILDLKPSIEAITLKQAKAFLKLLRAGDTKPPFRMFGFEERFLKVFEMPDSDPAGNNSKNLKNALARTWQNFSDEMESIPTNELEAKYSQYILITAD
;
A
#
# COMPACT_ATOMS: atom_id res chain seq x y z
N VAL A 1 12.92 -24.67 32.09
CA VAL A 1 12.71 -23.20 32.13
C VAL A 1 11.62 -22.87 31.14
N ARG A 2 10.55 -22.16 31.53
CA ARG A 2 9.40 -21.91 30.63
C ARG A 2 9.78 -20.79 29.67
N LEU A 3 9.56 -20.95 28.36
CA LEU A 3 9.87 -19.93 27.34
C LEU A 3 9.20 -18.56 27.63
N ALA A 4 8.06 -18.56 28.33
CA ALA A 4 7.38 -17.37 28.82
C ALA A 4 8.23 -16.51 29.77
N GLU A 5 9.16 -17.10 30.53
CA GLU A 5 10.08 -16.38 31.42
C GLU A 5 11.14 -15.57 30.64
N HIS A 6 11.30 -15.85 29.35
CA HIS A 6 12.15 -15.10 28.42
C HIS A 6 11.34 -14.18 27.48
N GLY A 7 10.05 -13.97 27.74
CA GLY A 7 9.17 -13.11 26.94
C GLY A 7 8.57 -13.76 25.70
N PHE A 8 8.77 -15.07 25.50
CA PHE A 8 8.10 -15.85 24.45
C PHE A 8 6.79 -16.41 24.99
N LEU A 9 5.71 -15.64 24.79
CA LEU A 9 4.36 -16.08 25.14
C LEU A 9 3.89 -17.21 24.20
N PRO A 10 2.97 -18.08 24.63
CA PRO A 10 2.22 -18.95 23.71
C PRO A 10 1.63 -18.14 22.56
N ARG A 11 1.56 -18.72 21.36
CA ARG A 11 1.16 -18.01 20.14
C ARG A 11 -0.21 -17.34 20.30
N GLU A 12 -1.14 -18.03 20.93
CA GLU A 12 -2.52 -17.58 21.16
C GLU A 12 -2.56 -16.29 21.99
N GLU A 13 -1.66 -16.17 22.98
CA GLU A 13 -1.51 -14.97 23.80
C GLU A 13 -0.71 -13.88 23.07
N ALA A 14 0.33 -14.28 22.33
CA ALA A 14 1.19 -13.37 21.59
C ALA A 14 0.45 -12.61 20.49
N ILE A 15 -0.57 -13.21 19.86
CA ILE A 15 -1.40 -12.57 18.82
C ILE A 15 -2.04 -11.26 19.32
N ALA A 16 -2.26 -11.10 20.64
CA ALA A 16 -2.80 -9.87 21.21
C ALA A 16 -1.91 -8.63 20.95
N VAL A 17 -0.64 -8.80 20.59
CA VAL A 17 0.26 -7.71 20.15
C VAL A 17 -0.29 -6.97 18.91
N TYR A 18 -1.12 -7.63 18.10
CA TYR A 18 -1.76 -7.06 16.91
C TYR A 18 -3.19 -6.55 17.17
N ALA A 19 -3.69 -6.64 18.40
CA ALA A 19 -5.00 -6.08 18.73
C ALA A 19 -4.91 -4.54 18.65
N PRO A 20 -5.68 -3.87 17.77
CA PRO A 20 -5.54 -2.44 17.54
C PRO A 20 -5.83 -1.65 18.82
N LEU A 21 -5.08 -0.57 19.03
CA LEU A 21 -5.31 0.41 20.09
C LEU A 21 -5.59 1.77 19.44
N ASN A 22 -6.58 2.51 19.93
CA ASN A 22 -6.87 3.83 19.39
C ASN A 22 -5.71 4.79 19.71
N PRO A 23 -5.08 5.45 18.72
CA PRO A 23 -4.02 6.43 18.96
C PRO A 23 -4.39 7.51 19.98
N LYS A 24 -5.67 7.88 20.09
CA LYS A 24 -6.18 8.89 21.04
C LYS A 24 -6.22 8.41 22.50
N SER A 25 -6.10 7.11 22.76
CA SER A 25 -6.05 6.58 24.12
C SER A 25 -4.63 6.53 24.70
N LEU A 26 -3.63 6.97 23.94
CA LEU A 26 -2.25 7.08 24.42
C LEU A 26 -2.13 8.24 25.41
N LYS A 27 -1.40 8.02 26.51
CA LYS A 27 -1.20 9.03 27.54
C LYS A 27 -0.21 10.08 27.06
N MET A 28 -0.59 11.36 27.09
CA MET A 28 0.28 12.50 26.72
C MET A 28 0.51 13.50 27.86
N ASP A 29 -0.28 13.44 28.93
CA ASP A 29 -0.09 14.31 30.09
C ASP A 29 1.05 13.80 30.95
N GLN A 30 1.84 14.72 31.53
CA GLN A 30 2.83 14.35 32.55
C GLN A 30 2.09 13.79 33.78
N PRO A 31 2.62 12.76 34.44
CA PRO A 31 2.00 12.29 35.67
C PRO A 31 2.23 13.37 36.73
N ASP A 32 1.23 13.66 37.54
CA ASP A 32 1.50 14.14 38.89
C ASP A 32 2.51 13.15 39.50
N ALA A 33 3.50 13.67 40.23
CA ALA A 33 4.73 12.96 40.63
C ALA A 33 4.56 11.66 41.48
N ALA A 34 3.38 11.07 41.54
CA ALA A 34 3.01 9.91 42.33
C ALA A 34 2.78 8.60 41.54
N ASP A 35 2.59 8.62 40.21
CA ASP A 35 2.17 7.41 39.46
C ASP A 35 3.14 6.98 38.34
N GLY A 36 4.43 6.90 38.68
CA GLY A 36 5.40 6.16 37.87
C GLY A 36 5.20 4.65 38.03
N PRO A 37 5.19 3.84 36.95
CA PRO A 37 5.19 2.39 37.08
C PRO A 37 6.38 1.91 37.93
N VAL A 38 6.11 1.12 38.96
CA VAL A 38 7.12 0.56 39.87
C VAL A 38 8.06 -0.36 39.07
N PRO A 39 9.38 -0.12 39.05
CA PRO A 39 10.32 -1.01 38.37
C PRO A 39 10.41 -2.33 39.15
N GLY A 40 10.16 -3.45 38.47
CA GLY A 40 10.53 -4.77 38.98
C GLY A 40 12.04 -4.87 39.10
N THR A 41 12.53 -5.12 40.31
CA THR A 41 13.95 -5.25 40.64
C THR A 41 14.50 -6.58 40.13
N LYS A 42 15.24 -6.59 39.01
CA LYS A 42 16.26 -7.61 38.72
C LYS A 42 17.45 -6.99 37.97
N ASP A 43 18.60 -7.10 38.64
CA ASP A 43 20.01 -7.05 38.20
C ASP A 43 20.36 -6.27 36.90
N PRO A 44 21.13 -5.15 36.98
CA PRO A 44 21.50 -4.32 35.82
C PRO A 44 22.52 -4.97 34.84
N GLY A 45 22.92 -6.21 35.06
CA GLY A 45 24.02 -6.86 34.34
C GLY A 45 23.72 -7.49 32.98
N SER A 46 22.48 -7.50 32.48
CA SER A 46 22.16 -8.21 31.23
C SER A 46 20.99 -7.61 30.44
N VAL A 47 21.00 -6.29 30.23
CA VAL A 47 20.05 -5.66 29.30
C VAL A 47 20.57 -5.85 27.87
N PRO A 48 19.81 -6.49 26.96
CA PRO A 48 20.24 -6.67 25.57
C PRO A 48 20.48 -5.31 24.90
N ARG A 49 21.73 -5.03 24.52
CA ARG A 49 22.12 -3.81 23.79
C ARG A 49 21.70 -3.83 22.31
N TRP A 50 21.34 -5.01 21.82
CA TRP A 50 21.40 -5.36 20.40
C TRP A 50 20.22 -4.94 19.51
N PRO A 51 18.96 -4.74 19.98
CA PRO A 51 17.87 -4.54 19.01
C PRO A 51 17.69 -3.09 18.54
N LEU A 52 18.37 -2.09 19.14
CA LEU A 52 18.30 -0.68 18.71
C LEU A 52 19.41 -0.26 17.74
N GLN A 53 20.53 -1.01 17.67
CA GLN A 53 21.65 -0.67 16.79
C GLN A 53 21.37 -0.96 15.31
N THR A 54 20.46 -1.89 15.04
CA THR A 54 20.07 -2.31 13.67
C THR A 54 19.11 -1.31 13.02
N ILE A 55 18.46 -0.45 13.81
CA ILE A 55 17.56 0.61 13.36
C ILE A 55 18.40 1.86 13.03
N GLN A 56 19.32 1.75 12.07
CA GLN A 56 20.05 2.89 11.55
C GLN A 56 19.18 3.64 10.54
N GLY A 57 18.60 4.75 10.97
CA GLY A 57 17.78 5.65 10.16
C GLY A 57 17.55 6.97 10.89
N ARG A 58 17.34 8.08 10.17
CA ARG A 58 17.04 9.42 10.74
C ARG A 58 15.59 9.52 11.24
N ASP A 59 15.10 8.49 11.91
CA ASP A 59 13.72 8.43 12.39
C ASP A 59 13.56 9.00 13.79
N LEU A 60 12.33 9.41 14.11
CA LEU A 60 12.00 10.10 15.36
C LEU A 60 12.33 9.25 16.58
N LEU A 61 12.07 7.93 16.56
CA LEU A 61 12.43 7.02 17.64
C LEU A 61 13.94 7.04 17.94
N THR A 62 14.78 6.86 16.92
CA THR A 62 16.23 6.83 17.09
C THR A 62 16.77 8.20 17.51
N LYS A 63 16.22 9.30 16.97
CA LYS A 63 16.56 10.67 17.37
C LYS A 63 16.22 10.93 18.84
N THR A 64 15.02 10.54 19.27
CA THR A 64 14.59 10.67 20.66
C THR A 64 15.47 9.84 21.57
N ILE A 65 15.68 8.55 21.28
CA ILE A 65 16.51 7.66 22.09
C ILE A 65 17.95 8.16 22.21
N SER A 66 18.53 8.70 21.13
CA SER A 66 19.91 9.22 21.14
C SER A 66 20.07 10.47 21.99
N ASN A 67 18.99 11.25 22.16
CA ASN A 67 18.97 12.47 22.97
C ASN A 67 18.55 12.22 24.43
N LEU A 68 18.18 10.99 24.80
CA LEU A 68 17.77 10.64 26.17
C LEU A 68 18.98 10.60 27.11
N SER A 69 18.99 11.47 28.11
CA SER A 69 19.95 11.44 29.23
C SER A 69 19.53 10.51 30.38
N ASP A 70 18.25 10.10 30.43
CA ASP A 70 17.69 9.26 31.49
C ASP A 70 18.02 7.77 31.25
N VAL A 71 19.06 7.29 31.93
CA VAL A 71 19.54 5.90 31.83
C VAL A 71 18.46 4.87 32.20
N LYS A 72 17.62 5.17 33.19
CA LYS A 72 16.56 4.23 33.63
C LYS A 72 15.49 4.09 32.57
N LEU A 73 15.08 5.20 31.95
CA LEU A 73 14.14 5.17 30.84
C LEU A 73 14.74 4.41 29.64
N LEU A 74 16.01 4.62 29.35
CA LEU A 74 16.70 3.93 28.25
C LEU A 74 16.75 2.41 28.45
N ASP A 75 17.05 1.94 29.66
CA ASP A 75 17.08 0.51 29.97
C ASP A 75 15.67 -0.11 29.94
N ARG A 76 14.64 0.63 30.40
CA ARG A 76 13.24 0.23 30.24
C ARG A 76 12.88 0.08 28.76
N ILE A 77 13.21 1.07 27.91
CA ILE A 77 12.92 1.02 26.47
C ILE A 77 13.59 -0.19 25.82
N ARG A 78 14.86 -0.47 26.15
CA ARG A 78 15.58 -1.64 25.63
C ARG A 78 14.90 -2.95 26.01
N LEU A 79 14.51 -3.08 27.28
CA LEU A 79 13.83 -4.27 27.79
C LEU A 79 12.45 -4.45 27.14
N GLU A 80 11.65 -3.38 27.07
CA GLU A 80 10.33 -3.40 26.41
C GLU A 80 10.44 -3.70 24.92
N PHE A 81 11.47 -3.21 24.24
CA PHE A 81 11.66 -3.45 22.81
C PHE A 81 12.05 -4.89 22.53
N ALA A 82 12.95 -5.47 23.35
CA ALA A 82 13.27 -6.89 23.29
C ALA A 82 12.03 -7.75 23.56
N GLY A 83 11.24 -7.42 24.58
CA GLY A 83 9.98 -8.09 24.90
C GLY A 83 8.96 -8.01 23.75
N LEU A 84 8.80 -6.84 23.14
CA LEU A 84 7.95 -6.64 21.97
C LEU A 84 8.39 -7.51 20.79
N CYS A 85 9.69 -7.56 20.48
CA CYS A 85 10.22 -8.41 19.42
C CYS A 85 9.93 -9.90 19.70
N ASN A 86 10.09 -10.35 20.94
CA ASN A 86 9.80 -11.74 21.33
C ASN A 86 8.30 -12.08 21.23
N GLN A 87 7.42 -11.12 21.50
CA GLN A 87 5.98 -11.30 21.33
C GLN A 87 5.60 -11.35 19.85
N ILE A 88 6.13 -10.45 19.02
CA ILE A 88 5.93 -10.47 17.57
C ILE A 88 6.43 -11.81 17.00
N ALA A 89 7.64 -12.22 17.36
CA ALA A 89 8.23 -13.51 17.02
C ALA A 89 7.29 -14.68 17.29
N SER A 90 6.74 -14.71 18.52
CA SER A 90 5.82 -15.76 18.96
C SER A 90 4.49 -15.73 18.19
N ALA A 91 4.00 -14.53 17.85
CA ALA A 91 2.76 -14.33 17.11
C ALA A 91 2.88 -14.69 15.61
N GLU A 92 4.04 -14.41 15.00
CA GLU A 92 4.36 -14.79 13.62
C GLU A 92 4.40 -16.32 13.48
N GLY A 93 5.05 -17.01 14.42
CA GLY A 93 5.08 -18.48 14.47
C GLY A 93 5.95 -19.08 13.37
N PHE A 94 7.13 -18.50 13.11
CA PHE A 94 8.11 -19.01 12.16
C PHE A 94 8.49 -20.46 12.47
N MET A 95 8.48 -21.33 11.45
CA MET A 95 8.93 -22.72 11.58
C MET A 95 10.45 -22.82 11.58
N ASP A 96 11.12 -22.01 10.76
CA ASP A 96 12.59 -21.93 10.64
C ASP A 96 13.08 -20.55 11.07
N TRP A 97 13.77 -20.49 12.21
CA TRP A 97 14.33 -19.27 12.75
C TRP A 97 15.71 -18.97 12.15
N ASN A 98 15.86 -17.80 11.52
CA ASN A 98 17.16 -17.27 11.11
C ASN A 98 17.37 -15.80 11.52
N MET A 99 18.56 -15.27 11.25
CA MET A 99 18.91 -13.89 11.57
C MET A 99 18.12 -12.86 10.77
N ASP A 100 17.66 -13.20 9.57
CA ASP A 100 16.85 -12.33 8.72
C ASP A 100 15.44 -12.18 9.30
N ASN A 101 14.84 -13.25 9.83
CA ASN A 101 13.55 -13.19 10.53
C ASN A 101 13.63 -12.24 11.75
N LEU A 102 14.71 -12.33 12.53
CA LEU A 102 14.91 -11.44 13.68
C LEU A 102 15.06 -9.98 13.25
N LYS A 103 15.77 -9.72 12.15
CA LYS A 103 15.90 -8.38 11.58
C LYS A 103 14.56 -7.84 11.09
N GLU A 104 13.76 -8.66 10.41
CA GLU A 104 12.44 -8.28 9.92
C GLU A 104 11.50 -7.88 11.06
N ILE A 105 11.48 -8.66 12.15
CA ILE A 105 10.71 -8.36 13.37
C ILE A 105 11.13 -7.02 14.00
N GLN A 106 12.44 -6.77 14.10
CA GLN A 106 12.95 -5.53 14.65
C GLN A 106 12.56 -4.33 13.77
N VAL A 107 12.67 -4.48 12.44
CA VAL A 107 12.25 -3.45 11.49
C VAL A 107 10.74 -3.21 11.56
N GLN A 108 9.93 -4.26 11.66
CA GLN A 108 8.48 -4.17 11.85
C GLN A 108 8.12 -3.40 13.12
N ALA A 109 8.70 -3.80 14.26
CA ALA A 109 8.48 -3.16 15.56
C ALA A 109 8.86 -1.67 15.51
N ALA A 110 10.05 -1.37 15.01
CA ALA A 110 10.55 0.00 14.88
C ALA A 110 9.70 0.84 13.92
N GLY A 111 9.26 0.26 12.80
CA GLY A 111 8.42 0.92 11.81
C GLY A 111 7.12 1.44 12.41
N TYR A 112 6.34 0.56 13.04
CA TYR A 112 5.06 0.96 13.65
C TYR A 112 5.25 1.93 14.84
N LEU A 113 6.30 1.76 15.65
CA LEU A 113 6.65 2.72 16.71
C LEU A 113 6.98 4.10 16.13
N ASN A 114 7.76 4.17 15.06
CA ASN A 114 8.10 5.43 14.39
C ASN A 114 6.86 6.11 13.80
N MET A 115 5.98 5.34 13.17
CA MET A 115 4.75 5.86 12.58
C MET A 115 3.85 6.51 13.62
N ILE A 116 3.63 5.84 14.76
CA ILE A 116 2.77 6.40 15.82
C ILE A 116 3.41 7.63 16.47
N LEU A 117 4.73 7.63 16.69
CA LEU A 117 5.45 8.78 17.22
C LEU A 117 5.35 9.97 16.27
N LYS A 118 5.59 9.77 14.97
CA LYS A 118 5.46 10.84 13.96
C LYS A 118 4.03 11.38 13.90
N LYS A 119 3.03 10.50 13.99
CA LYS A 119 1.60 10.90 13.95
C LYS A 119 1.18 11.73 15.17
N GLN A 120 1.69 11.42 16.35
CA GLN A 120 1.31 12.10 17.60
C GLN A 120 2.18 13.31 17.93
N CYS A 121 3.45 13.30 17.52
CA CYS A 121 4.43 14.29 17.96
C CYS A 121 4.85 15.27 16.87
N HIS A 122 4.45 15.06 15.60
CA HIS A 122 4.82 15.94 14.48
C HIS A 122 6.33 16.24 14.40
N GLU A 123 7.16 15.21 14.60
CA GLU A 123 8.63 15.29 14.66
C GLU A 123 9.23 16.01 15.88
N ASP A 124 8.43 16.39 16.87
CA ASP A 124 8.95 16.95 18.12
C ASP A 124 9.53 15.87 19.04
N VAL A 125 10.84 16.00 19.31
CA VAL A 125 11.61 15.07 20.14
C VAL A 125 11.12 15.09 21.59
N LYS A 126 10.74 16.25 22.15
CA LYS A 126 10.32 16.37 23.55
C LYS A 126 8.98 15.68 23.79
N THR A 127 8.02 15.90 22.90
CA THR A 127 6.73 15.22 22.93
C THR A 127 6.90 13.71 22.73
N ALA A 128 7.80 13.29 21.84
CA ALA A 128 8.12 11.87 21.64
C ALA A 128 8.74 11.23 22.89
N GLU A 129 9.64 11.92 23.61
CA GLU A 129 10.16 11.45 24.90
C GLU A 129 9.03 11.27 25.92
N THR A 130 8.14 12.26 26.07
CA THR A 130 6.99 12.17 26.96
C THR A 130 6.12 10.96 26.61
N LEU A 131 5.85 10.74 25.32
CA LEU A 131 5.04 9.60 24.87
C LEU A 131 5.68 8.24 25.21
N LEU A 132 7.00 8.11 25.00
CA LEU A 132 7.77 6.92 25.37
C LEU A 132 7.83 6.71 26.89
N ARG A 133 7.88 7.78 27.67
CA ARG A 133 7.85 7.72 29.14
C ARG A 133 6.50 7.23 29.65
N MET A 134 5.40 7.72 29.08
CA MET A 134 4.05 7.52 29.61
C MET A 134 3.36 6.24 29.13
N ASN A 135 3.89 5.59 28.10
CA ASN A 135 3.26 4.41 27.49
C ASN A 135 4.26 3.26 27.40
N SER A 136 3.75 2.03 27.34
CA SER A 136 4.58 0.87 27.00
C SER A 136 4.80 0.80 25.49
N LEU A 137 5.93 0.25 25.05
CA LEU A 137 6.19 0.06 23.63
C LEU A 137 5.17 -0.86 22.96
N ILE A 138 4.60 -1.83 23.68
CA ILE A 138 3.51 -2.66 23.15
C ILE A 138 2.25 -1.83 22.87
N SER A 139 1.88 -0.89 23.75
CA SER A 139 0.73 0.00 23.50
C SER A 139 0.98 0.92 22.30
N LEU A 140 2.20 1.47 22.19
CA LEU A 140 2.58 2.29 21.04
C LEU A 140 2.59 1.48 19.74
N PHE A 141 3.14 0.27 19.76
CA PHE A 141 3.11 -0.64 18.61
C PHE A 141 1.67 -0.94 18.17
N ARG A 142 0.78 -1.30 19.12
CA ARG A 142 -0.64 -1.57 18.83
C ARG A 142 -1.35 -0.38 18.22
N ALA A 143 -1.03 0.84 18.67
CA ALA A 143 -1.57 2.06 18.10
C ALA A 143 -1.02 2.36 16.70
N GLY A 144 0.28 2.12 16.47
CA GLY A 144 0.92 2.24 15.16
C GLY A 144 0.41 1.21 14.15
N PHE A 145 0.31 -0.05 14.55
CA PHE A 145 -0.27 -1.13 13.76
C PHE A 145 -1.75 -0.88 13.43
N GLY A 146 -2.49 -0.29 14.38
CA GLY A 146 -3.86 0.17 14.18
C GLY A 146 -4.03 1.08 12.96
N LEU A 147 -3.03 1.92 12.64
CA LEU A 147 -3.08 2.78 11.45
C LEU A 147 -3.13 2.00 10.14
N ALA A 148 -2.40 0.89 10.05
CA ALA A 148 -2.45 0.01 8.88
C ALA A 148 -3.73 -0.84 8.85
N LEU A 149 -4.27 -1.18 10.04
CA LEU A 149 -5.56 -1.86 10.16
C LEU A 149 -6.72 -0.98 9.70
N ASP A 150 -6.70 0.31 10.03
CA ASP A 150 -7.71 1.27 9.57
C ASP A 150 -7.77 1.30 8.03
N LEU A 151 -6.61 1.27 7.37
CA LEU A 151 -6.51 1.19 5.91
C LEU A 151 -7.08 -0.13 5.37
N LYS A 152 -6.77 -1.26 6.01
CA LYS A 152 -7.34 -2.56 5.65
C LYS A 152 -8.85 -2.58 5.78
N TRP A 153 -9.41 -2.08 6.88
CA TRP A 153 -10.86 -2.05 7.09
C TRP A 153 -11.56 -1.13 6.09
N LYS A 154 -10.93 -0.02 5.69
CA LYS A 154 -11.42 0.81 4.58
C LYS A 154 -11.50 -0.02 3.29
N ALA A 155 -10.42 -0.71 2.93
CA ALA A 155 -10.38 -1.55 1.72
C ALA A 155 -11.41 -2.69 1.76
N GLU A 156 -11.53 -3.40 2.88
CA GLU A 156 -12.52 -4.47 3.07
C GLU A 156 -13.96 -3.96 2.99
N ARG A 157 -14.23 -2.73 3.47
CA ARG A 157 -15.56 -2.12 3.34
C ARG A 157 -15.88 -1.82 1.88
N TRP A 158 -14.96 -1.21 1.15
CA TRP A 158 -15.13 -0.94 -0.27
C TRP A 158 -15.30 -2.23 -1.08
N LEU A 159 -14.49 -3.27 -0.82
CA LEU A 159 -14.52 -4.53 -1.57
C LEU A 159 -15.89 -5.23 -1.53
N LYS A 160 -16.67 -5.04 -0.47
CA LYS A 160 -18.02 -5.60 -0.35
C LYS A 160 -19.02 -5.00 -1.35
N GLU A 161 -18.78 -3.77 -1.78
CA GLU A 161 -19.67 -3.00 -2.65
C GLU A 161 -19.04 -2.72 -4.03
N SER A 162 -17.78 -3.13 -4.23
CA SER A 162 -17.04 -2.80 -5.45
C SER A 162 -17.54 -3.60 -6.65
N TRP A 163 -17.57 -2.93 -7.80
CA TRP A 163 -18.01 -3.49 -9.06
C TRP A 163 -17.09 -4.63 -9.50
N PHE A 164 -15.77 -4.45 -9.44
CA PHE A 164 -14.82 -5.45 -9.95
C PHE A 164 -14.92 -6.76 -9.16
N HIS A 165 -15.05 -6.68 -7.83
CA HIS A 165 -15.22 -7.84 -6.98
C HIS A 165 -16.58 -8.50 -7.21
N GLY A 166 -17.65 -7.71 -7.40
CA GLY A 166 -18.97 -8.20 -7.80
C GLY A 166 -18.99 -8.91 -9.17
N LYS A 167 -18.00 -8.62 -10.04
CA LYS A 167 -17.77 -9.33 -11.31
C LYS A 167 -16.85 -10.54 -11.19
N GLY A 168 -16.38 -10.88 -9.99
CA GLY A 168 -15.45 -11.99 -9.77
C GLY A 168 -14.02 -11.72 -10.25
N LEU A 169 -13.65 -10.45 -10.45
CA LEU A 169 -12.29 -10.06 -10.83
C LEU A 169 -11.38 -10.01 -9.60
N GLU A 170 -10.14 -10.46 -9.76
CA GLU A 170 -9.12 -10.41 -8.72
C GLU A 170 -8.40 -9.05 -8.69
N ALA A 171 -7.60 -8.78 -7.65
CA ALA A 171 -6.84 -7.53 -7.54
C ALA A 171 -5.88 -7.28 -8.71
N SER A 172 -5.40 -8.34 -9.38
CA SER A 172 -4.57 -8.27 -10.58
C SER A 172 -5.22 -7.52 -11.74
N PHE A 173 -6.56 -7.43 -11.77
CA PHE A 173 -7.32 -6.64 -12.74
C PHE A 173 -6.84 -5.18 -12.80
N TRP A 174 -6.46 -4.60 -11.66
CA TRP A 174 -5.97 -3.22 -11.58
C TRP A 174 -4.53 -3.03 -12.07
N GLY A 175 -3.91 -4.08 -12.62
CA GLY A 175 -2.52 -4.10 -13.00
C GLY A 175 -1.59 -4.43 -11.84
N GLN A 176 -0.30 -4.62 -12.15
CA GLN A 176 0.66 -5.12 -11.16
C GLN A 176 0.84 -4.17 -9.97
N GLU A 177 1.05 -2.87 -10.19
CA GLU A 177 1.34 -1.94 -9.11
C GLU A 177 0.13 -1.77 -8.16
N TRP A 178 -1.03 -1.36 -8.70
CA TRP A 178 -2.21 -1.11 -7.88
C TRP A 178 -2.82 -2.39 -7.30
N GLY A 179 -2.83 -3.47 -8.09
CA GLY A 179 -3.31 -4.77 -7.65
C GLY A 179 -2.47 -5.36 -6.51
N ARG A 180 -1.13 -5.23 -6.59
CA ARG A 180 -0.24 -5.68 -5.50
C ARG A 180 -0.37 -4.81 -4.26
N THR A 181 -0.54 -3.49 -4.40
CA THR A 181 -0.85 -2.61 -3.25
C THR A 181 -2.14 -3.04 -2.55
N LEU A 182 -3.22 -3.27 -3.30
CA LEU A 182 -4.49 -3.76 -2.74
C LEU A 182 -4.32 -5.12 -2.06
N THR A 183 -3.59 -6.04 -2.68
CA THR A 183 -3.28 -7.37 -2.12
C THR A 183 -2.50 -7.26 -0.80
N GLY A 184 -1.53 -6.34 -0.74
CA GLY A 184 -0.75 -6.05 0.48
C GLY A 184 -1.63 -5.54 1.62
N ILE A 185 -2.52 -4.59 1.33
CA ILE A 185 -3.46 -4.03 2.31
C ILE A 185 -4.40 -5.12 2.87
N LEU A 186 -4.93 -5.99 1.99
CA LEU A 186 -5.90 -7.03 2.36
C LEU A 186 -5.28 -8.25 3.04
N ASN A 187 -3.94 -8.36 3.08
CA ASN A 187 -3.25 -9.46 3.73
C ASN A 187 -3.69 -9.61 5.21
N LYS A 188 -3.56 -10.82 5.78
CA LYS A 188 -3.91 -11.11 7.19
C LYS A 188 -3.34 -10.06 8.13
N ARG A 189 -2.08 -9.69 7.92
CA ARG A 189 -1.43 -8.50 8.49
C ARG A 189 -1.12 -7.55 7.33
N PRO A 190 -1.62 -6.29 7.34
CA PRO A 190 -1.41 -5.40 6.21
C PRO A 190 0.08 -5.18 5.92
N LEU A 191 0.44 -5.30 4.65
CA LEU A 191 1.80 -5.08 4.12
C LEU A 191 1.80 -3.94 3.11
N HIS A 192 2.92 -3.24 3.05
CA HIS A 192 3.20 -2.24 2.04
C HIS A 192 3.82 -2.91 0.81
N TYR A 193 3.30 -2.60 -0.37
CA TYR A 193 3.94 -2.98 -1.64
C TYR A 193 5.07 -2.00 -1.96
N CYS A 194 6.30 -2.49 -2.06
CA CYS A 194 7.50 -1.68 -2.28
C CYS A 194 8.28 -2.06 -3.54
N GLY A 195 7.70 -2.89 -4.41
CA GLY A 195 8.38 -3.36 -5.63
C GLY A 195 9.74 -3.99 -5.33
N ASP A 196 10.75 -3.63 -6.10
CA ASP A 196 12.09 -4.23 -6.04
C ASP A 196 12.88 -3.93 -4.74
N GLU A 197 12.36 -3.08 -3.85
CA GLU A 197 12.94 -2.86 -2.52
C GLU A 197 12.87 -4.11 -1.61
N SER A 198 12.04 -5.10 -1.96
CA SER A 198 11.90 -6.36 -1.22
C SER A 198 11.89 -7.57 -2.16
N PRO A 199 12.52 -8.71 -1.80
CA PRO A 199 12.56 -9.91 -2.64
C PRO A 199 11.19 -10.43 -3.10
N ASN A 200 10.16 -10.25 -2.27
CA ASN A 200 8.79 -10.67 -2.58
C ASN A 200 7.89 -9.49 -2.97
N GLY A 201 8.44 -8.27 -3.10
CA GLY A 201 7.69 -7.04 -3.37
C GLY A 201 6.97 -6.43 -2.18
N PHE A 202 7.02 -7.07 -1.00
CA PHE A 202 6.26 -6.65 0.18
C PHE A 202 7.15 -6.46 1.40
N ARG A 203 6.79 -5.49 2.24
CA ARG A 203 7.39 -5.28 3.56
C ARG A 203 6.34 -4.76 4.53
N HIS A 204 6.64 -4.79 5.83
CA HIS A 204 5.81 -4.07 6.80
C HIS A 204 5.83 -2.55 6.54
N PHE A 205 4.73 -1.88 6.90
CA PHE A 205 4.68 -0.42 6.92
C PHE A 205 5.71 0.13 7.90
N GLN A 206 6.50 1.11 7.46
CA GLN A 206 7.59 1.70 8.24
C GLN A 206 7.44 3.22 8.38
N THR A 207 6.77 3.86 7.43
CA THR A 207 6.61 5.32 7.39
C THR A 207 5.16 5.75 7.24
N LEU A 208 4.86 7.00 7.63
CA LEU A 208 3.55 7.59 7.31
C LEU A 208 3.36 7.79 5.80
N SER A 209 4.45 7.99 5.04
CA SER A 209 4.40 8.09 3.59
C SER A 209 3.93 6.78 2.94
N ASP A 210 4.37 5.63 3.49
CA ASP A 210 3.92 4.31 3.04
C ASP A 210 2.38 4.20 3.16
N LEU A 211 1.81 4.63 4.29
CA LEU A 211 0.35 4.63 4.51
C LEU A 211 -0.38 5.60 3.59
N VAL A 212 0.17 6.80 3.42
CA VAL A 212 -0.44 7.83 2.55
C VAL A 212 -0.48 7.32 1.11
N SER A 213 0.63 6.81 0.58
CA SER A 213 0.70 6.24 -0.77
C SER A 213 -0.29 5.09 -0.97
N ALA A 214 -0.36 4.17 0.00
CA ALA A 214 -1.30 3.05 -0.05
C ALA A 214 -2.76 3.51 0.04
N SER A 215 -3.07 4.53 0.86
CA SER A 215 -4.40 5.14 0.93
C SER A 215 -4.79 5.85 -0.35
N GLU A 216 -3.87 6.62 -0.94
CA GLU A 216 -4.09 7.31 -2.22
C GLU A 216 -4.36 6.31 -3.35
N THR A 217 -3.65 5.18 -3.35
CA THR A 217 -3.92 4.08 -4.29
C THR A 217 -5.31 3.50 -4.07
N LEU A 218 -5.74 3.31 -2.82
CA LEU A 218 -7.09 2.83 -2.53
C LEU A 218 -8.17 3.82 -2.97
N ASP A 219 -8.02 5.11 -2.64
CA ASP A 219 -8.91 6.19 -3.06
C ASP A 219 -9.00 6.31 -4.59
N LEU A 220 -7.91 6.01 -5.27
CA LEU A 220 -7.82 5.93 -6.72
C LEU A 220 -8.64 4.74 -7.25
N LEU A 221 -8.42 3.54 -6.69
CA LEU A 221 -9.11 2.33 -7.12
C LEU A 221 -10.63 2.43 -6.92
N GLU A 222 -11.09 3.01 -5.81
CA GLU A 222 -12.51 3.27 -5.55
C GLU A 222 -13.16 4.06 -6.70
N ARG A 223 -12.45 5.03 -7.28
CA ARG A 223 -12.96 5.86 -8.39
C ARG A 223 -12.96 5.14 -9.72
N LEU A 224 -11.87 4.43 -10.01
CA LEU A 224 -11.77 3.66 -11.23
C LEU A 224 -12.82 2.55 -11.25
N ASP A 225 -13.11 1.95 -10.10
CA ASP A 225 -14.18 0.98 -9.94
C ASP A 225 -15.56 1.58 -10.22
N PHE A 226 -15.84 2.78 -9.70
CA PHE A 226 -17.05 3.52 -10.04
C PHE A 226 -17.16 3.85 -11.53
N LEU A 227 -16.06 4.32 -12.15
CA LEU A 227 -16.01 4.57 -13.60
C LEU A 227 -16.34 3.29 -14.38
N MET A 228 -15.75 2.15 -14.01
CA MET A 228 -16.01 0.87 -14.66
C MET A 228 -17.47 0.41 -14.46
N ALA A 229 -18.05 0.64 -13.28
CA ALA A 229 -19.46 0.35 -13.04
C ALA A 229 -20.38 1.12 -14.00
N GLU A 230 -20.11 2.41 -14.21
CA GLU A 230 -20.87 3.25 -15.14
C GLU A 230 -20.65 2.81 -16.61
N LEU A 231 -19.39 2.66 -17.01
CA LEU A 231 -19.05 2.24 -18.37
C LEU A 231 -19.66 0.90 -18.73
N THR A 232 -19.70 -0.05 -17.80
CA THR A 232 -20.26 -1.38 -18.06
C THR A 232 -21.79 -1.44 -17.98
N THR A 233 -22.43 -0.39 -17.47
CA THR A 233 -23.88 -0.20 -17.63
C THR A 233 -24.22 0.18 -19.07
N GLN A 234 -23.39 1.03 -19.70
CA GLN A 234 -23.56 1.45 -21.09
C GLN A 234 -23.03 0.42 -22.10
N TYR A 235 -21.93 -0.26 -21.74
CA TYR A 235 -21.22 -1.23 -22.57
C TYR A 235 -21.06 -2.54 -21.79
N PRO A 236 -22.09 -3.42 -21.78
CA PRO A 236 -22.08 -4.64 -20.99
C PRO A 236 -20.85 -5.51 -21.23
N LEU A 237 -20.21 -5.90 -20.13
CA LEU A 237 -19.05 -6.77 -20.12
C LEU A 237 -19.52 -8.24 -20.13
N ASN A 238 -19.44 -8.88 -21.29
CA ASN A 238 -19.72 -10.31 -21.44
C ASN A 238 -18.45 -11.12 -21.16
N LEU A 239 -18.26 -11.50 -19.91
CA LEU A 239 -17.14 -12.34 -19.49
C LEU A 239 -17.53 -13.81 -19.67
N SER A 240 -16.83 -14.52 -20.56
CA SER A 240 -16.79 -15.98 -20.50
C SER A 240 -15.76 -16.36 -19.45
N ASP A 241 -16.04 -17.36 -18.60
CA ASP A 241 -15.20 -17.73 -17.45
C ASP A 241 -13.71 -17.96 -17.79
N SER A 242 -13.39 -18.36 -19.02
CA SER A 242 -12.02 -18.63 -19.46
C SER A 242 -11.18 -17.39 -19.77
N LYS A 243 -11.75 -16.18 -19.83
CA LYS A 243 -11.05 -14.93 -20.20
C LYS A 243 -10.79 -13.99 -19.01
N LEU A 244 -11.18 -14.39 -17.80
CA LEU A 244 -11.12 -13.56 -16.60
C LEU A 244 -9.71 -13.36 -16.03
N PHE A 245 -8.83 -14.36 -16.18
CA PHE A 245 -7.56 -14.42 -15.45
C PHE A 245 -6.47 -13.48 -15.98
N ASP A 246 -6.56 -13.04 -17.24
CA ASP A 246 -5.54 -12.19 -17.88
C ASP A 246 -6.05 -10.77 -18.22
N LEU A 247 -7.28 -10.45 -17.81
CA LEU A 247 -7.95 -9.20 -18.18
C LEU A 247 -7.53 -8.07 -17.24
N THR A 248 -7.10 -6.95 -17.79
CA THR A 248 -6.77 -5.75 -17.00
C THR A 248 -7.72 -4.59 -17.24
N PHE A 249 -7.82 -3.68 -16.27
CA PHE A 249 -8.50 -2.40 -16.39
C PHE A 249 -8.03 -1.63 -17.62
N PHE A 250 -6.71 -1.61 -17.85
CA PHE A 250 -6.09 -0.94 -18.99
C PHE A 250 -6.63 -1.46 -20.32
N GLN A 251 -6.67 -2.78 -20.46
CA GLN A 251 -7.21 -3.47 -21.62
C GLN A 251 -8.65 -3.08 -21.94
N LEU A 252 -9.52 -2.98 -20.94
CA LEU A 252 -10.91 -2.56 -21.17
C LEU A 252 -11.00 -1.11 -21.61
N LEU A 253 -10.31 -0.23 -20.89
CA LEU A 253 -10.38 1.21 -21.08
C LEU A 253 -9.86 1.63 -22.46
N PHE A 254 -8.65 1.17 -22.82
CA PHE A 254 -8.04 1.53 -24.10
C PHE A 254 -8.69 0.82 -25.29
N THR A 255 -9.26 -0.37 -25.11
CA THR A 255 -10.04 -1.02 -26.19
C THR A 255 -11.32 -0.23 -26.49
N LEU A 256 -12.05 0.19 -25.44
CA LEU A 256 -13.22 1.04 -25.62
C LEU A 256 -12.85 2.35 -26.33
N TRP A 257 -11.77 2.99 -25.89
CA TRP A 257 -11.29 4.24 -26.51
C TRP A 257 -10.82 4.04 -27.95
N ALA A 258 -10.07 2.98 -28.24
CA ALA A 258 -9.61 2.65 -29.59
C ALA A 258 -10.80 2.49 -30.56
N ARG A 259 -11.88 1.87 -30.11
CA ARG A 259 -13.11 1.74 -30.91
C ARG A 259 -13.76 3.08 -31.18
N GLN A 260 -13.84 3.98 -30.20
CA GLN A 260 -14.36 5.33 -30.40
C GLN A 260 -13.50 6.14 -31.38
N ILE A 261 -12.17 6.06 -31.28
CA ILE A 261 -11.26 6.77 -32.18
C ILE A 261 -11.34 6.23 -33.62
N LEU A 262 -11.60 4.93 -33.78
CA LEU A 262 -11.77 4.28 -35.08
C LEU A 262 -13.20 4.36 -35.64
N ASP A 263 -14.11 5.08 -34.99
CA ASP A 263 -15.54 5.16 -35.36
C ASP A 263 -16.22 3.78 -35.47
N LEU A 264 -15.77 2.83 -34.64
CA LEU A 264 -16.39 1.52 -34.49
C LEU A 264 -17.51 1.60 -33.45
N LYS A 265 -18.46 0.66 -33.52
CA LYS A 265 -19.51 0.52 -32.49
C LYS A 265 -18.85 0.45 -31.10
N PRO A 266 -19.12 1.40 -30.17
CA PRO A 266 -18.52 1.40 -28.84
C PRO A 266 -18.88 0.12 -28.07
N SER A 267 -17.85 -0.55 -27.55
CA SER A 267 -17.97 -1.77 -26.73
C SER A 267 -16.63 -2.08 -26.09
N ILE A 268 -16.61 -3.03 -25.15
CA ILE A 268 -15.38 -3.53 -24.53
C ILE A 268 -14.88 -4.83 -25.22
N GLU A 269 -15.49 -5.18 -26.36
CA GLU A 269 -15.05 -6.31 -27.17
C GLU A 269 -13.71 -6.02 -27.86
N ALA A 270 -12.86 -7.04 -27.86
CA ALA A 270 -11.56 -7.02 -28.51
C ALA A 270 -11.64 -6.54 -29.97
N ILE A 271 -10.59 -5.85 -30.40
CA ILE A 271 -10.41 -5.39 -31.78
C ILE A 271 -9.46 -6.31 -32.54
N THR A 272 -9.50 -6.28 -33.87
CA THR A 272 -8.55 -7.06 -34.68
C THR A 272 -7.16 -6.44 -34.65
N LEU A 273 -6.13 -7.23 -34.96
CA LEU A 273 -4.75 -6.71 -35.04
C LEU A 273 -4.64 -5.56 -36.05
N LYS A 274 -5.38 -5.65 -37.17
CA LYS A 274 -5.45 -4.58 -38.17
C LYS A 274 -6.04 -3.28 -37.60
N GLN A 275 -7.11 -3.38 -36.79
CA GLN A 275 -7.72 -2.24 -36.12
C GLN A 275 -6.77 -1.64 -35.08
N ALA A 276 -6.12 -2.45 -34.25
CA ALA A 276 -5.14 -1.96 -33.28
C ALA A 276 -3.99 -1.20 -33.97
N LYS A 277 -3.48 -1.71 -35.09
CA LYS A 277 -2.46 -1.01 -35.91
C LYS A 277 -2.99 0.29 -36.52
N ALA A 278 -4.25 0.34 -36.94
CA ALA A 278 -4.88 1.56 -37.45
C ALA A 278 -5.03 2.62 -36.34
N PHE A 279 -5.45 2.21 -35.15
CA PHE A 279 -5.55 3.07 -33.98
C PHE A 279 -4.20 3.70 -33.62
N LEU A 280 -3.13 2.91 -33.51
CA LEU A 280 -1.78 3.44 -33.25
C LEU A 280 -1.30 4.39 -34.37
N LYS A 281 -1.62 4.13 -35.64
CA LYS A 281 -1.28 5.05 -36.74
C LYS A 281 -1.98 6.40 -36.59
N LEU A 282 -3.23 6.42 -36.11
CA LEU A 282 -3.95 7.67 -35.83
C LEU A 282 -3.35 8.43 -34.66
N LEU A 283 -3.03 7.73 -33.56
CA LEU A 283 -2.40 8.36 -32.39
C LEU A 283 -1.06 9.00 -32.73
N ARG A 284 -0.29 8.36 -33.61
CA ARG A 284 1.07 8.77 -34.00
C ARG A 284 1.07 9.67 -35.24
N ALA A 285 -0.08 10.16 -35.68
CA ALA A 285 -0.18 11.00 -36.87
C ALA A 285 0.64 12.30 -36.67
N GLY A 286 1.74 12.42 -37.42
CA GLY A 286 2.70 13.53 -37.29
C GLY A 286 4.08 13.09 -36.79
N ASP A 287 4.19 11.91 -36.17
CA ASP A 287 5.45 11.35 -35.71
C ASP A 287 6.01 10.37 -36.76
N THR A 288 7.19 10.67 -37.32
CA THR A 288 7.80 9.84 -38.37
C THR A 288 8.74 8.77 -37.83
N LYS A 289 9.23 8.92 -36.60
CA LYS A 289 10.16 8.00 -35.92
C LYS A 289 9.91 8.01 -34.41
N PRO A 290 10.28 6.94 -33.68
CA PRO A 290 10.32 6.94 -32.22
C PRO A 290 11.22 8.05 -31.65
N PRO A 291 10.91 8.59 -30.46
CA PRO A 291 9.74 8.29 -29.64
C PRO A 291 8.47 8.92 -30.23
N PHE A 292 7.41 8.12 -30.39
CA PHE A 292 6.12 8.63 -30.83
C PHE A 292 5.45 9.39 -29.69
N ARG A 293 5.24 10.70 -29.84
CA ARG A 293 4.78 11.61 -28.78
C ARG A 293 3.25 11.64 -28.61
N MET A 294 2.49 11.22 -29.64
CA MET A 294 1.02 11.14 -29.60
C MET A 294 0.36 12.44 -29.12
N PHE A 295 0.86 13.58 -29.61
CA PHE A 295 0.53 14.91 -29.09
C PHE A 295 -0.99 15.21 -29.13
N GLY A 296 -1.53 15.74 -28.03
CA GLY A 296 -2.93 16.15 -27.92
C GLY A 296 -3.95 15.02 -27.70
N PHE A 297 -3.52 13.76 -27.71
CA PHE A 297 -4.42 12.63 -27.43
C PHE A 297 -4.67 12.41 -25.92
N GLU A 298 -3.76 12.88 -25.06
CA GLU A 298 -3.98 12.88 -23.60
C GLU A 298 -5.26 13.64 -23.23
N GLU A 299 -5.39 14.90 -23.67
CA GLU A 299 -6.56 15.72 -23.36
C GLU A 299 -7.87 15.10 -23.89
N ARG A 300 -7.81 14.47 -25.07
CA ARG A 300 -8.96 13.76 -25.64
C ARG A 300 -9.32 12.53 -24.81
N PHE A 301 -8.33 11.74 -24.39
CA PHE A 301 -8.54 10.58 -23.53
C PHE A 301 -9.16 10.99 -22.19
N LEU A 302 -8.61 12.01 -21.54
CA LEU A 302 -9.13 12.54 -20.27
C LEU A 302 -10.59 13.01 -20.42
N LYS A 303 -10.90 13.76 -21.49
CA LYS A 303 -12.24 14.28 -21.74
C LYS A 303 -13.29 13.19 -21.98
N VAL A 304 -12.90 12.07 -22.60
CA VAL A 304 -13.81 10.95 -22.86
C VAL A 304 -14.22 10.23 -21.58
N PHE A 305 -13.29 10.08 -20.63
CA PHE A 305 -13.50 9.35 -19.38
C PHE A 305 -13.71 10.26 -18.16
N GLU A 306 -13.92 11.55 -18.41
CA GLU A 306 -14.30 12.51 -17.38
C GLU A 306 -15.71 12.20 -16.88
N MET A 307 -15.85 12.01 -15.58
CA MET A 307 -17.14 11.76 -14.93
C MET A 307 -17.69 13.08 -14.37
N PRO A 308 -19.03 13.29 -14.41
CA PRO A 308 -19.63 14.45 -13.76
C PRO A 308 -19.29 14.47 -12.27
N ASP A 309 -18.82 15.61 -11.76
CA ASP A 309 -18.50 15.77 -10.34
C ASP A 309 -19.76 15.57 -9.50
N SER A 310 -19.81 14.45 -8.77
CA SER A 310 -20.85 14.20 -7.77
C SER A 310 -20.47 14.78 -6.40
N ASP A 311 -19.26 15.32 -6.26
CA ASP A 311 -18.72 15.86 -5.01
C ASP A 311 -18.61 17.39 -5.08
N PRO A 312 -19.32 18.14 -4.21
CA PRO A 312 -19.22 19.59 -4.16
C PRO A 312 -17.84 20.13 -3.73
N ALA A 313 -16.94 19.28 -3.22
CA ALA A 313 -15.58 19.68 -2.84
C ALA A 313 -14.54 19.61 -3.99
N GLY A 314 -14.86 19.03 -5.16
CA GLY A 314 -14.00 19.00 -6.35
C GLY A 314 -12.68 18.22 -6.24
N ASN A 315 -12.31 17.73 -5.05
CA ASN A 315 -11.14 16.87 -4.84
C ASN A 315 -11.28 15.54 -5.58
N ASN A 316 -12.53 15.12 -5.78
CA ASN A 316 -12.84 13.83 -6.34
C ASN A 316 -12.55 13.72 -7.86
N SER A 317 -13.00 14.69 -8.66
CA SER A 317 -12.65 14.78 -10.09
C SER A 317 -11.14 14.90 -10.31
N LYS A 318 -10.42 15.65 -9.46
CA LYS A 318 -8.98 15.83 -9.59
C LYS A 318 -8.20 14.51 -9.46
N ASN A 319 -8.58 13.65 -8.52
CA ASN A 319 -7.92 12.35 -8.32
C ASN A 319 -8.18 11.39 -9.48
N LEU A 320 -9.41 11.34 -10.02
CA LEU A 320 -9.71 10.53 -11.21
C LEU A 320 -8.99 11.06 -12.45
N LYS A 321 -8.93 12.38 -12.63
CA LYS A 321 -8.17 12.97 -13.75
C LYS A 321 -6.69 12.63 -13.69
N ASN A 322 -6.08 12.73 -12.50
CA ASN A 322 -4.69 12.33 -12.29
C ASN A 322 -4.47 10.83 -12.54
N ALA A 323 -5.43 9.99 -12.17
CA ALA A 323 -5.42 8.55 -12.46
C ALA A 323 -5.37 8.24 -13.95
N LEU A 324 -6.27 8.88 -14.70
CA LEU A 324 -6.40 8.70 -16.13
C LEU A 324 -5.18 9.27 -16.84
N ALA A 325 -4.63 10.39 -16.36
CA ALA A 325 -3.38 10.96 -16.88
C ALA A 325 -2.20 10.01 -16.65
N ARG A 326 -2.07 9.42 -15.45
CA ARG A 326 -1.04 8.41 -15.18
C ARG A 326 -1.23 7.15 -16.02
N THR A 327 -2.47 6.72 -16.23
CA THR A 327 -2.81 5.58 -17.11
C THR A 327 -2.42 5.87 -18.57
N TRP A 328 -2.70 7.08 -19.04
CA TRP A 328 -2.28 7.56 -20.36
C TRP A 328 -0.76 7.59 -20.49
N GLN A 329 -0.06 8.13 -19.50
CA GLN A 329 1.40 8.21 -19.50
C GLN A 329 2.02 6.81 -19.62
N ASN A 330 1.58 5.86 -18.79
CA ASN A 330 2.09 4.48 -18.83
C ASN A 330 1.84 3.82 -20.21
N PHE A 331 0.67 4.04 -20.81
CA PHE A 331 0.37 3.56 -22.16
C PHE A 331 1.28 4.22 -23.21
N SER A 332 1.45 5.54 -23.13
CA SER A 332 2.27 6.31 -24.06
C SER A 332 3.74 5.88 -23.97
N ASP A 333 4.26 5.68 -22.76
CA ASP A 333 5.65 5.26 -22.51
C ASP A 333 5.93 3.85 -23.06
N GLU A 334 4.99 2.91 -22.89
CA GLU A 334 5.13 1.57 -23.50
C GLU A 334 5.06 1.65 -25.04
N MET A 335 4.17 2.49 -25.57
CA MET A 335 3.89 2.55 -27.00
C MET A 335 4.79 3.52 -27.77
N GLU A 336 5.56 4.41 -27.13
CA GLU A 336 6.39 5.39 -27.84
C GLU A 336 7.58 4.76 -28.57
N SER A 337 8.05 3.60 -28.07
CA SER A 337 9.23 2.91 -28.60
C SER A 337 8.89 1.75 -29.54
N ILE A 338 7.65 1.26 -29.55
CA ILE A 338 7.23 0.07 -30.31
C ILE A 338 6.75 0.45 -31.73
N PRO A 339 7.44 0.06 -32.80
CA PRO A 339 6.98 0.26 -34.17
C PRO A 339 5.65 -0.45 -34.44
N THR A 340 4.74 0.16 -35.21
CA THR A 340 3.38 -0.41 -35.43
C THR A 340 3.40 -1.79 -36.11
N ASN A 341 4.43 -2.09 -36.89
CA ASN A 341 4.63 -3.38 -37.54
C ASN A 341 5.02 -4.50 -36.55
N GLU A 342 5.64 -4.15 -35.42
CA GLU A 342 6.10 -5.07 -34.38
C GLU A 342 5.05 -5.34 -33.29
N LEU A 343 3.86 -4.70 -33.39
CA LEU A 343 2.75 -5.00 -32.49
C LEU A 343 2.27 -6.44 -32.68
N GLU A 344 2.40 -7.25 -31.63
CA GLU A 344 1.90 -8.63 -31.56
C GLU A 344 0.76 -8.74 -30.54
N ALA A 345 -0.32 -9.44 -30.92
CA ALA A 345 -1.54 -9.56 -30.11
C ALA A 345 -1.27 -10.14 -28.70
N LYS A 346 -0.41 -11.15 -28.60
CA LYS A 346 -0.08 -11.86 -27.35
C LYS A 346 0.72 -11.03 -26.34
N TYR A 347 1.29 -9.89 -26.74
CA TYR A 347 2.10 -9.04 -25.87
C TYR A 347 1.44 -7.68 -25.57
N SER A 348 0.20 -7.46 -26.02
CA SER A 348 -0.49 -6.19 -25.76
C SER A 348 -1.01 -6.11 -24.32
N GLN A 349 -0.36 -5.28 -23.51
CA GLN A 349 -0.78 -5.05 -22.12
C GLN A 349 -1.96 -4.09 -21.99
N TYR A 350 -2.20 -3.28 -23.02
CA TYR A 350 -3.19 -2.19 -22.99
C TYR A 350 -4.37 -2.38 -23.94
N ILE A 351 -4.29 -3.20 -24.98
CA ILE A 351 -5.37 -3.34 -25.97
C ILE A 351 -5.76 -4.82 -26.07
N LEU A 352 -7.06 -5.11 -26.00
CA LEU A 352 -7.58 -6.45 -26.25
C LEU A 352 -7.58 -6.70 -27.75
N ILE A 353 -6.69 -7.59 -28.17
CA ILE A 353 -6.53 -7.95 -29.58
C ILE A 353 -6.94 -9.41 -29.78
N THR A 354 -7.81 -9.64 -30.75
CA THR A 354 -8.12 -10.99 -31.24
C THR A 354 -7.14 -11.37 -32.34
N ALA A 355 -6.64 -12.61 -32.29
CA ALA A 355 -5.96 -13.20 -33.43
C ALA A 355 -7.01 -13.44 -34.52
N ASP A 356 -6.75 -12.92 -35.72
CA ASP A 356 -7.61 -13.10 -36.90
C ASP A 356 -7.77 -14.58 -37.27
#